data_AF-A0A925I4J6-F1
#
_entry.id   AF-A0A925I4J6-F1
#
_cell.length_a   1.000
_cell.length_b   1.000
_cell.length_c   1.000
_cell.angle_alpha   90.00
_cell.angle_beta   90.00
_cell.angle_gamma   90.00
#
_symmetry.space_group_name_H-M   'P 1'
#
loop_
_entity.id
_entity.type
_entity.pdbx_description
1 polymer ?
#
loop_
_entity_poly.entity_id
_entity_poly.type
_entity_poly.pdbx_seq_one_letter_code
_entity_poly.pdbx_strand_id
1 'polypeptide(L)'
;MCLPARLLPPPDGLDASGAKPFKLPVAECFAAQCAALPELPAPLMRDPAEWDELHYREEGGVGWLTFDFYNGAMSTGQCQRLREAVAFAKARPTRVLVLLGGADFFSNGIHLNRIEASAQRPDDSAADESMRNIEAMDDLALEILTAGDQLTVSALRGNVGAGGAFLALAADLVWAHEGVVLNPHYKNMGNLYGSEYWTYLLPQRVGAAGAAAIMRNRLPLSANGALEIGLIDAVCAEDARAFAAMLPERVAALALAGDFDERLAAKRARRERDEAAKPLAAYRAEELARMRRNFYGFDPSYHVARYHFVQKIPHAWTPRHLAPHREPGGAHGTSAGADSTNRKADTAA
;
A
#
# COMPACT_ATOMS: atom_id res chain seq x y z
N MET A 1 -23.33 0.38 15.49
CA MET A 1 -24.18 0.97 14.43
C MET A 1 -23.43 2.14 13.80
N CYS A 2 -22.87 1.94 12.61
CA CYS A 2 -22.21 2.99 11.85
C CYS A 2 -23.31 3.85 11.19
N LEU A 3 -23.63 5.00 11.79
CA LEU A 3 -24.40 6.02 11.07
C LEU A 3 -23.53 6.47 9.89
N PRO A 4 -24.06 6.51 8.65
CA PRO A 4 -23.33 7.13 7.56
C PRO A 4 -22.98 8.54 8.00
N ALA A 5 -21.69 8.89 7.96
CA ALA A 5 -21.23 10.24 8.22
C ALA A 5 -21.91 11.19 7.22
N ARG A 6 -23.08 11.70 7.61
CA ARG A 6 -23.67 12.87 6.98
C ARG A 6 -22.74 14.00 7.35
N LEU A 7 -21.98 14.46 6.36
CA LEU A 7 -21.44 15.81 6.35
C LEU A 7 -22.60 16.75 6.70
N LEU A 8 -22.64 17.24 7.94
CA LEU A 8 -23.36 18.49 8.19
C LEU A 8 -22.62 19.55 7.36
N PRO A 9 -23.27 20.21 6.40
CA PRO A 9 -22.61 21.23 5.62
C PRO A 9 -22.40 22.46 6.53
N PRO A 10 -21.27 23.20 6.45
CA PRO A 10 -21.40 24.63 6.59
C PRO A 10 -22.33 25.09 5.45
N PRO A 11 -23.38 25.86 5.73
CA PRO A 11 -24.18 26.45 4.67
C PRO A 11 -23.21 27.29 3.84
N ASP A 12 -23.09 26.96 2.56
CA ASP A 12 -22.18 27.59 1.60
C ASP A 12 -20.67 27.29 1.78
N GLY A 13 -20.26 26.09 1.34
CA GLY A 13 -19.06 25.87 0.51
C GLY A 13 -17.66 26.08 1.10
N LEU A 14 -17.51 26.76 2.22
CA LEU A 14 -16.24 27.11 2.84
C LEU A 14 -16.36 27.00 4.37
N ASP A 15 -15.28 26.59 5.03
CA ASP A 15 -15.17 26.77 6.48
C ASP A 15 -14.95 28.25 6.83
N ALA A 16 -14.85 28.57 8.13
CA ALA A 16 -14.66 29.95 8.61
C ALA A 16 -13.38 30.63 8.07
N SER A 17 -12.48 29.88 7.42
CA SER A 17 -11.25 30.38 6.78
C SER A 17 -11.38 30.60 5.27
N GLY A 18 -12.51 30.24 4.65
CA GLY A 18 -12.67 30.30 3.20
C GLY A 18 -12.11 29.06 2.47
N ALA A 19 -11.84 27.96 3.17
CA ALA A 19 -11.29 26.73 2.58
C ALA A 19 -12.37 25.65 2.41
N LYS A 20 -12.25 24.86 1.33
CA LYS A 20 -13.17 23.75 1.06
C LYS A 20 -12.88 22.60 2.04
N PRO A 21 -13.91 22.03 2.70
CA PRO A 21 -13.71 20.95 3.67
C PRO A 21 -13.29 19.65 2.98
N PHE A 22 -12.44 18.87 3.65
CA PHE A 22 -12.04 17.52 3.24
C PHE A 22 -12.23 16.52 4.39
N LYS A 23 -12.20 15.22 4.06
CA LYS A 23 -12.51 14.15 5.01
C LYS A 23 -11.40 13.98 6.05
N LEU A 24 -11.77 13.86 7.32
CA LEU A 24 -10.89 13.53 8.45
C LEU A 24 -11.59 12.54 9.40
N PRO A 25 -10.85 11.91 10.34
CA PRO A 25 -11.45 11.11 11.39
C PRO A 25 -12.47 11.92 12.21
N VAL A 26 -13.59 11.30 12.60
CA VAL A 26 -14.67 11.97 13.34
C VAL A 26 -14.16 12.61 14.64
N ALA A 27 -13.27 11.92 15.36
CA ALA A 27 -12.68 12.43 16.59
C ALA A 27 -11.85 13.71 16.40
N GLU A 28 -11.32 13.96 15.19
CA GLU A 28 -10.64 15.22 14.88
C GLU A 28 -11.64 16.32 14.50
N CYS A 29 -12.64 15.99 13.68
CA CYS A 29 -13.68 16.94 13.28
C CYS A 29 -14.53 17.45 14.45
N PHE A 30 -14.70 16.62 15.48
CA PHE A 30 -15.52 16.90 16.66
C PHE A 30 -14.71 16.78 17.96
N ALA A 31 -13.46 17.28 17.96
CA ALA A 31 -12.53 17.13 19.07
C ALA A 31 -13.11 17.59 20.43
N ALA A 32 -13.83 18.71 20.46
CA ALA A 32 -14.43 19.23 21.70
C ALA A 32 -15.53 18.29 22.24
N GLN A 33 -16.35 17.72 21.36
CA GLN A 33 -17.40 16.77 21.73
C GLN A 33 -16.82 15.42 22.13
N CYS A 34 -15.78 14.96 21.43
CA CYS A 34 -15.11 13.69 21.71
C CYS A 34 -14.26 13.73 22.98
N ALA A 35 -13.76 14.90 23.41
CA ALA A 35 -12.94 15.05 24.62
C ALA A 35 -13.63 14.56 25.91
N ALA A 36 -14.96 14.57 25.95
CA ALA A 36 -15.74 14.10 27.09
C ALA A 36 -16.13 12.60 26.99
N LEU A 37 -15.83 11.93 25.88
CA LEU A 37 -16.19 10.53 25.68
C LEU A 37 -15.08 9.61 26.22
N PRO A 38 -15.43 8.48 26.86
CA PRO A 38 -14.43 7.50 27.24
C PRO A 38 -13.83 6.84 26.00
N GLU A 39 -12.51 6.67 25.99
CA GLU A 39 -11.84 5.82 25.01
C GLU A 39 -12.06 4.35 25.40
N LEU A 40 -12.70 3.59 24.51
CA LEU A 40 -12.88 2.15 24.69
C LEU A 40 -11.77 1.44 23.91
N PRO A 41 -10.78 0.81 24.58
CA PRO A 41 -9.76 0.07 23.87
C PRO A 41 -10.41 -1.11 23.15
N ALA A 42 -10.04 -1.32 21.90
CA ALA A 42 -10.46 -2.46 21.10
C ALA A 42 -9.30 -3.49 21.06
N PRO A 43 -9.34 -4.58 21.86
CA PRO A 43 -8.28 -5.58 21.85
C PRO A 43 -8.10 -6.17 20.45
N LEU A 44 -6.87 -6.50 20.09
CA LEU A 44 -6.56 -7.02 18.75
C LEU A 44 -7.23 -8.38 18.49
N MET A 45 -7.30 -9.24 19.51
CA MET A 45 -8.06 -10.49 19.49
C MET A 45 -9.41 -10.27 20.18
N ARG A 46 -10.49 -10.24 19.41
CA ARG A 46 -11.86 -10.08 19.91
C ARG A 46 -12.85 -10.83 19.03
N ASP A 47 -14.14 -10.74 19.33
CA ASP A 47 -15.19 -11.30 18.47
C ASP A 47 -15.15 -10.65 17.06
N PRO A 48 -15.11 -11.43 15.96
CA PRO A 48 -15.14 -10.90 14.60
C PRO A 48 -16.38 -10.03 14.26
N ALA A 49 -17.46 -10.13 15.03
CA ALA A 49 -18.66 -9.30 14.86
C ALA A 49 -18.48 -7.87 15.39
N GLU A 50 -17.46 -7.62 16.23
CA GLU A 50 -17.16 -6.29 16.75
C GLU A 50 -16.25 -5.51 15.80
N TRP A 51 -16.74 -4.38 15.29
CA TRP A 51 -15.99 -3.54 14.37
C TRP A 51 -14.79 -2.85 15.05
N ASP A 52 -13.65 -2.87 14.36
CA ASP A 52 -12.52 -1.95 14.54
C ASP A 52 -11.64 -1.98 13.29
N GLU A 53 -10.69 -1.06 13.21
CA GLU A 53 -9.71 -0.98 12.13
C GLU A 53 -8.74 -2.16 12.12
N LEU A 54 -8.34 -2.71 13.28
CA LEU A 54 -7.37 -3.81 13.38
C LEU A 54 -8.01 -5.07 13.97
N HIS A 55 -7.68 -6.24 13.44
CA HIS A 55 -8.15 -7.50 14.00
C HIS A 55 -7.15 -8.63 13.76
N TYR A 56 -6.90 -9.45 14.78
CA TYR A 56 -6.04 -10.63 14.69
C TYR A 56 -6.77 -11.89 15.15
N ARG A 57 -6.60 -12.98 14.40
CA ARG A 57 -7.09 -14.31 14.75
C ARG A 57 -6.08 -15.39 14.39
N GLU A 58 -6.18 -16.54 15.06
CA GLU A 58 -5.29 -17.69 14.85
C GLU A 58 -6.10 -18.90 14.41
N GLU A 59 -5.62 -19.60 13.38
CA GLU A 59 -6.27 -20.81 12.89
C GLU A 59 -5.25 -21.72 12.20
N GLY A 60 -5.15 -22.99 12.61
CA GLY A 60 -4.32 -23.98 11.91
C GLY A 60 -2.82 -23.64 11.82
N GLY A 61 -2.27 -22.94 12.83
CA GLY A 61 -0.89 -22.46 12.80
C GLY A 61 -0.68 -21.21 11.92
N VAL A 62 -1.74 -20.51 11.56
CA VAL A 62 -1.71 -19.27 10.78
C VAL A 62 -2.23 -18.12 11.64
N GLY A 63 -1.48 -17.02 11.68
CA GLY A 63 -1.94 -15.74 12.22
C GLY A 63 -2.51 -14.87 11.10
N TRP A 64 -3.74 -14.37 11.27
CA TRP A 64 -4.43 -13.54 10.29
C TRP A 64 -4.58 -12.13 10.84
N LEU A 65 -3.88 -11.16 10.28
CA LEU A 65 -3.93 -9.76 10.67
C LEU A 65 -4.66 -8.94 9.60
N THR A 66 -5.83 -8.42 9.97
CA THR A 66 -6.64 -7.51 9.15
C THR A 66 -6.41 -6.08 9.61
N PHE A 67 -6.31 -5.16 8.65
CA PHE A 67 -6.26 -3.73 8.91
C PHE A 67 -7.09 -2.98 7.85
N ASP A 68 -8.25 -2.47 8.25
CA ASP A 68 -9.21 -1.80 7.38
C ASP A 68 -9.20 -0.28 7.61
N PHE A 69 -8.13 0.36 7.14
CA PHE A 69 -8.01 1.81 7.18
C PHE A 69 -8.83 2.45 6.07
N TYR A 70 -9.59 3.48 6.41
CA TYR A 70 -10.46 4.17 5.45
C TYR A 70 -9.69 4.65 4.20
N ASN A 71 -10.17 4.26 3.01
CA ASN A 71 -9.51 4.49 1.71
C ASN A 71 -8.05 3.95 1.63
N GLY A 72 -7.65 3.01 2.50
CA GLY A 72 -6.28 2.51 2.58
C GLY A 72 -5.24 3.55 3.00
N ALA A 73 -5.65 4.72 3.50
CA ALA A 73 -4.74 5.79 3.90
C ALA A 73 -4.23 5.56 5.32
N MET A 74 -2.91 5.51 5.51
CA MET A 74 -2.28 5.09 6.77
C MET A 74 -1.63 6.28 7.46
N SER A 75 -2.27 6.77 8.51
CA SER A 75 -1.71 7.87 9.30
C SER A 75 -0.57 7.42 10.20
N THR A 76 0.21 8.35 10.73
CA THR A 76 1.30 8.06 11.68
C THR A 76 0.84 7.11 12.79
N GLY A 77 -0.26 7.43 13.47
CA GLY A 77 -0.81 6.59 14.55
C GLY A 77 -1.36 5.23 14.08
N GLN A 78 -1.93 5.16 12.87
CA GLN A 78 -2.38 3.87 12.30
C GLN A 78 -1.19 2.98 11.93
N CYS A 79 -0.11 3.53 11.37
CA CYS A 79 1.13 2.79 11.12
C CYS A 79 1.74 2.26 12.42
N GLN A 80 1.78 3.08 13.48
CA GLN A 80 2.28 2.69 14.80
C GLN A 80 1.45 1.53 15.40
N ARG A 81 0.12 1.65 15.42
CA ARG A 81 -0.76 0.57 15.91
C ARG A 81 -0.63 -0.70 15.08
N LEU A 82 -0.52 -0.59 13.76
CA LEU A 82 -0.33 -1.76 12.90
C LEU A 82 1.04 -2.40 13.13
N ARG A 83 2.09 -1.62 13.36
CA ARG A 83 3.41 -2.15 13.74
C ARG A 83 3.33 -2.93 15.04
N GLU A 84 2.67 -2.39 16.06
CA GLU A 84 2.44 -3.10 17.33
C GLU A 84 1.66 -4.40 17.12
N ALA A 85 0.66 -4.39 16.23
CA ALA A 85 -0.09 -5.59 15.87
C ALA A 85 0.75 -6.64 15.12
N VAL A 86 1.66 -6.22 14.24
CA VAL A 86 2.63 -7.12 13.58
C VAL A 86 3.61 -7.69 14.62
N ALA A 87 4.14 -6.86 15.51
CA ALA A 87 5.03 -7.31 16.59
C ALA A 87 4.33 -8.32 17.51
N PHE A 88 3.06 -8.06 17.86
CA PHE A 88 2.22 -9.00 18.60
C PHE A 88 2.09 -10.32 17.83
N ALA A 89 1.72 -10.29 16.55
CA ALA A 89 1.54 -11.48 15.72
C ALA A 89 2.82 -12.30 15.54
N LYS A 90 3.99 -11.64 15.46
CA LYS A 90 5.31 -12.29 15.40
C LYS A 90 5.65 -13.06 16.67
N ALA A 91 5.13 -12.64 17.83
CA ALA A 91 5.34 -13.31 19.11
C ALA A 91 4.41 -14.52 19.32
N ARG A 92 3.52 -14.80 18.37
CA ARG A 92 2.55 -15.90 18.47
C ARG A 92 3.12 -17.21 17.93
N PRO A 93 2.65 -18.37 18.43
CA PRO A 93 3.13 -19.68 17.98
C PRO A 93 2.48 -20.10 16.65
N THR A 94 2.50 -19.22 15.65
CA THR A 94 2.02 -19.44 14.29
C THR A 94 3.20 -19.56 13.35
N ARG A 95 3.06 -20.35 12.27
CA ARG A 95 4.06 -20.57 11.22
C ARG A 95 3.96 -19.51 10.12
N VAL A 96 2.76 -19.07 9.80
CA VAL A 96 2.49 -18.09 8.73
C VAL A 96 1.75 -16.89 9.30
N LEU A 97 2.17 -15.68 8.94
CA LEU A 97 1.46 -14.44 9.21
C LEU A 97 0.89 -13.86 7.91
N VAL A 98 -0.43 -13.71 7.83
CA VAL A 98 -1.13 -13.13 6.68
C VAL A 98 -1.56 -11.71 7.00
N LEU A 99 -1.16 -10.77 6.16
CA LEU A 99 -1.57 -9.38 6.13
C LEU A 99 -2.69 -9.21 5.09
N LEU A 100 -3.90 -8.87 5.53
CA LEU A 100 -5.09 -8.88 4.67
C LEU A 100 -5.53 -7.51 4.15
N GLY A 101 -5.07 -6.42 4.79
CA GLY A 101 -5.60 -5.07 4.56
C GLY A 101 -7.13 -4.99 4.66
N GLY A 102 -7.73 -3.96 4.07
CA GLY A 102 -9.17 -3.81 3.92
C GLY A 102 -9.72 -4.60 2.72
N ALA A 103 -11.05 -4.65 2.61
CA ALA A 103 -11.70 -5.28 1.45
C ALA A 103 -11.50 -4.46 0.16
N ASP A 104 -11.55 -3.13 0.27
CA ASP A 104 -11.43 -2.23 -0.89
C ASP A 104 -9.97 -1.89 -1.23
N PHE A 105 -9.13 -1.81 -0.20
CA PHE A 105 -7.71 -1.43 -0.33
C PHE A 105 -6.86 -2.24 0.63
N PHE A 106 -5.73 -2.75 0.14
CA PHE A 106 -4.70 -3.22 1.06
C PHE A 106 -3.97 -2.02 1.69
N SER A 107 -3.44 -1.09 0.88
CA SER A 107 -2.89 0.18 1.35
C SER A 107 -2.65 1.15 0.19
N ASN A 108 -2.88 2.45 0.42
CA ASN A 108 -2.55 3.55 -0.48
C ASN A 108 -1.40 4.43 0.03
N GLY A 109 -0.70 4.00 1.08
CA GLY A 109 0.42 4.74 1.65
C GLY A 109 0.03 5.75 2.75
N ILE A 110 0.86 6.78 2.92
CA ILE A 110 0.70 7.82 3.96
C ILE A 110 -0.65 8.57 3.86
N HIS A 111 -1.14 9.07 5.00
CA HIS A 111 -2.47 9.65 5.08
C HIS A 111 -2.51 11.14 4.70
N LEU A 112 -2.56 11.41 3.40
CA LEU A 112 -2.49 12.76 2.83
C LEU A 112 -3.50 13.75 3.42
N ASN A 113 -4.71 13.33 3.79
CA ASN A 113 -5.67 14.24 4.44
C ASN A 113 -5.23 14.68 5.85
N ARG A 114 -4.64 13.79 6.66
CA ARG A 114 -4.16 14.17 8.00
C ARG A 114 -2.90 15.03 7.91
N ILE A 115 -2.03 14.75 6.93
CA ILE A 115 -0.90 15.59 6.57
C ILE A 115 -1.37 16.98 6.11
N GLU A 116 -2.43 17.08 5.31
CA GLU A 116 -2.95 18.37 4.88
C GLU A 116 -3.58 19.14 6.05
N ALA A 117 -4.27 18.45 6.96
CA ALA A 117 -4.83 19.06 8.16
C ALA A 117 -3.75 19.57 9.13
N SER A 118 -2.57 18.93 9.20
CA SER A 118 -1.50 19.41 10.08
C SER A 118 -0.94 20.76 9.66
N ALA A 119 -0.99 21.12 8.36
CA ALA A 119 -0.62 22.46 7.89
C ALA A 119 -1.47 23.60 8.47
N GLN A 120 -2.64 23.28 9.03
CA GLN A 120 -3.56 24.26 9.60
C GLN A 120 -3.41 24.38 11.13
N ARG A 121 -2.53 23.58 11.75
CA ARG A 121 -2.32 23.60 13.21
C ARG A 121 -1.19 24.57 13.57
N PRO A 122 -1.31 25.37 14.65
CA PRO A 122 -0.29 26.35 15.01
C PRO A 122 1.11 25.77 15.27
N ASP A 123 1.17 24.57 15.82
CA ASP A 123 2.42 23.93 16.29
C ASP A 123 2.85 22.74 15.41
N ASP A 124 2.35 22.67 14.18
CA ASP A 124 2.63 21.56 13.27
C ASP A 124 2.74 22.03 11.81
N SER A 125 3.26 21.16 10.95
CA SER A 125 3.31 21.42 9.52
C SER A 125 3.02 20.16 8.72
N ALA A 126 2.66 20.34 7.45
CA ALA A 126 2.53 19.19 6.57
C ALA A 126 3.87 18.52 6.28
N ALA A 127 5.00 19.25 6.31
CA ALA A 127 6.31 18.64 6.13
C ALA A 127 6.67 17.72 7.31
N ASP A 128 6.42 18.18 8.54
CA ASP A 128 6.70 17.42 9.76
C ASP A 128 5.79 16.20 9.90
N GLU A 129 4.48 16.34 9.63
CA GLU A 129 3.59 15.17 9.62
C GLU A 129 3.93 14.21 8.49
N SER A 130 4.41 14.69 7.33
CA SER A 130 4.88 13.79 6.25
C SER A 130 6.09 12.97 6.69
N MET A 131 7.05 13.58 7.38
CA MET A 131 8.21 12.86 7.95
C MET A 131 7.78 11.83 8.98
N ARG A 132 6.98 12.23 9.97
CA ARG A 132 6.49 11.29 11.00
C ARG A 132 5.74 10.12 10.38
N ASN A 133 4.91 10.39 9.37
CA ASN A 133 4.12 9.36 8.73
C ASN A 133 4.99 8.40 7.89
N ILE A 134 5.97 8.89 7.13
CA ILE A 134 6.86 8.01 6.35
C ILE A 134 7.78 7.20 7.27
N GLU A 135 8.28 7.79 8.37
CA GLU A 135 9.11 7.07 9.34
C GLU A 135 8.30 5.98 10.05
N ALA A 136 7.05 6.25 10.41
CA ALA A 136 6.16 5.24 10.98
C ALA A 136 5.80 4.13 9.98
N MET A 137 5.67 4.46 8.69
CA MET A 137 5.47 3.47 7.62
C MET A 137 6.72 2.59 7.44
N ASP A 138 7.91 3.18 7.47
CA ASP A 138 9.18 2.45 7.40
C ASP A 138 9.39 1.56 8.63
N ASP A 139 9.00 2.01 9.82
CA ASP A 139 9.03 1.16 11.03
C ASP A 139 8.13 -0.06 10.88
N LEU A 140 6.93 0.12 10.31
CA LEU A 140 6.02 -0.98 10.01
C LEU A 140 6.61 -1.93 8.95
N ALA A 141 7.14 -1.41 7.85
CA ALA A 141 7.76 -2.22 6.80
C ALA A 141 8.95 -3.03 7.36
N LEU A 142 9.76 -2.43 8.23
CA LEU A 142 10.86 -3.11 8.92
C LEU A 142 10.36 -4.24 9.82
N GLU A 143 9.27 -4.01 10.56
CA GLU A 143 8.68 -5.00 11.46
C GLU A 143 8.24 -6.27 10.68
N ILE A 144 7.67 -6.09 9.48
CA ILE A 144 7.29 -7.17 8.57
C ILE A 144 8.52 -7.85 7.95
N LEU A 145 9.46 -7.08 7.40
CA LEU A 145 10.71 -7.57 6.79
C LEU A 145 11.53 -8.47 7.73
N THR A 146 11.48 -8.17 9.03
CA THR A 146 12.25 -8.85 10.07
C THR A 146 11.49 -9.98 10.76
N ALA A 147 10.35 -10.43 10.21
CA ALA A 147 9.65 -11.62 10.68
C ALA A 147 10.42 -12.91 10.33
N GLY A 148 11.53 -13.19 11.01
CA GLY A 148 12.45 -14.30 10.70
C GLY A 148 11.95 -15.69 11.08
N ASP A 149 10.94 -15.80 11.94
CA ASP A 149 10.43 -17.07 12.47
C ASP A 149 9.07 -17.49 11.87
N GLN A 150 8.54 -16.67 10.97
CA GLN A 150 7.30 -16.91 10.24
C GLN A 150 7.51 -16.65 8.76
N LEU A 151 6.75 -17.34 7.91
CA LEU A 151 6.54 -16.86 6.54
C LEU A 151 5.46 -15.78 6.54
N THR A 152 5.67 -14.68 5.83
CA THR A 152 4.72 -13.57 5.74
C THR A 152 4.06 -13.53 4.37
N VAL A 153 2.75 -13.30 4.36
CA VAL A 153 1.95 -13.18 3.12
C VAL A 153 1.19 -11.86 3.13
N SER A 154 1.40 -11.02 2.13
CA SER A 154 0.47 -9.93 1.80
C SER A 154 -0.59 -10.44 0.83
N ALA A 155 -1.81 -10.59 1.33
CA ALA A 155 -2.96 -11.02 0.54
C ALA A 155 -3.79 -9.81 0.10
N LEU A 156 -3.57 -9.35 -1.13
CA LEU A 156 -4.19 -8.19 -1.72
C LEU A 156 -5.64 -8.51 -2.12
N ARG A 157 -6.58 -8.18 -1.24
CA ARG A 157 -8.03 -8.30 -1.49
C ARG A 157 -8.63 -7.07 -2.17
N GLY A 158 -7.87 -5.97 -2.16
CA GLY A 158 -8.24 -4.70 -2.74
C GLY A 158 -7.02 -3.98 -3.31
N ASN A 159 -7.24 -2.80 -3.88
CA ASN A 159 -6.22 -2.08 -4.61
C ASN A 159 -5.05 -1.63 -3.72
N VAL A 160 -3.89 -1.44 -4.35
CA VAL A 160 -2.69 -0.90 -3.70
C VAL A 160 -2.12 0.27 -4.48
N GLY A 161 -1.59 1.27 -3.76
CA GLY A 161 -1.03 2.46 -4.37
C GLY A 161 0.15 3.03 -3.59
N ALA A 162 1.05 3.70 -4.32
CA ALA A 162 2.21 4.42 -3.79
C ALA A 162 2.98 3.55 -2.76
N GLY A 163 3.25 4.09 -1.57
CA GLY A 163 3.96 3.38 -0.49
C GLY A 163 3.26 2.09 -0.05
N GLY A 164 1.94 1.99 -0.19
CA GLY A 164 1.20 0.78 0.13
C GLY A 164 1.54 -0.42 -0.77
N ALA A 165 1.89 -0.16 -2.03
CA ALA A 165 2.36 -1.21 -2.94
C ALA A 165 3.75 -1.75 -2.51
N PHE A 166 4.65 -0.88 -2.05
CA PHE A 166 5.98 -1.28 -1.57
C PHE A 166 5.93 -1.92 -0.18
N LEU A 167 5.03 -1.45 0.69
CA LEU A 167 4.74 -2.09 1.98
C LEU A 167 4.30 -3.56 1.78
N ALA A 168 3.47 -3.85 0.77
CA ALA A 168 3.10 -5.23 0.46
C ALA A 168 4.31 -6.10 0.11
N LEU A 169 5.33 -5.54 -0.54
CA LEU A 169 6.55 -6.27 -0.91
C LEU A 169 7.44 -6.62 0.29
N ALA A 170 7.20 -6.02 1.47
CA ALA A 170 7.89 -6.36 2.71
C ALA A 170 7.57 -7.79 3.17
N ALA A 171 6.43 -8.36 2.75
CA ALA A 171 6.12 -9.77 2.97
C ALA A 171 6.91 -10.68 2.04
N ASP A 172 7.12 -11.93 2.46
CA ASP A 172 7.80 -12.94 1.62
C ASP A 172 7.03 -13.20 0.33
N LEU A 173 5.70 -13.33 0.45
CA LEU A 173 4.80 -13.63 -0.64
C LEU A 173 3.73 -12.55 -0.77
N VAL A 174 3.45 -12.16 -2.02
CA VAL A 174 2.38 -11.23 -2.37
C VAL A 174 1.41 -11.94 -3.30
N TRP A 175 0.19 -12.14 -2.82
CA TRP A 175 -0.89 -12.80 -3.57
C TRP A 175 -2.02 -11.83 -3.82
N ALA A 176 -2.64 -11.90 -4.98
CA ALA A 176 -3.76 -11.05 -5.36
C ALA A 176 -4.86 -11.87 -6.04
N HIS A 177 -6.04 -11.26 -6.21
CA HIS A 177 -7.02 -11.69 -7.21
C HIS A 177 -6.88 -10.85 -8.49
N GLU A 178 -7.45 -11.32 -9.61
CA GLU A 178 -7.25 -10.71 -10.94
C GLU A 178 -7.67 -9.24 -11.01
N GLY A 179 -8.75 -8.90 -10.32
CA GLY A 179 -9.30 -7.54 -10.25
C GLY A 179 -8.47 -6.51 -9.48
N VAL A 180 -7.38 -6.89 -8.79
CA VAL A 180 -6.53 -5.92 -8.08
C VAL A 180 -5.78 -5.04 -9.08
N VAL A 181 -5.80 -3.73 -8.79
CA VAL A 181 -5.00 -2.73 -9.50
C VAL A 181 -3.92 -2.19 -8.57
N LEU A 182 -2.69 -2.19 -9.07
CA LEU A 182 -1.51 -1.66 -8.40
C LEU A 182 -1.11 -0.33 -9.04
N ASN A 183 -0.84 0.69 -8.22
CA ASN A 183 -0.20 1.93 -8.65
C ASN A 183 1.17 2.09 -7.95
N PRO A 184 2.19 1.27 -8.30
CA PRO A 184 3.50 1.23 -7.63
C PRO A 184 4.40 2.40 -8.05
N HIS A 185 3.91 3.63 -7.90
CA HIS A 185 4.67 4.84 -8.25
C HIS A 185 4.17 6.07 -7.47
N TYR A 186 4.99 7.12 -7.45
CA TYR A 186 4.66 8.40 -6.79
C TYR A 186 4.51 9.57 -7.78
N LYS A 187 4.39 9.29 -9.08
CA LYS A 187 4.35 10.32 -10.13
C LYS A 187 3.20 11.32 -9.99
N ASN A 188 2.08 10.90 -9.41
CA ASN A 188 0.93 11.77 -9.16
C ASN A 188 1.03 12.56 -7.84
N MET A 189 2.07 12.30 -7.04
CA MET A 189 2.30 12.93 -5.75
C MET A 189 3.62 13.71 -5.75
N GLY A 190 3.79 14.60 -6.73
CA GLY A 190 4.98 15.45 -6.82
C GLY A 190 6.29 14.69 -7.04
N ASN A 191 6.22 13.46 -7.58
CA ASN A 191 7.38 12.61 -7.80
C ASN A 191 8.20 12.38 -6.53
N LEU A 192 7.52 12.06 -5.41
CA LEU A 192 8.20 11.55 -4.21
C LEU A 192 9.16 10.42 -4.60
N TYR A 193 10.29 10.36 -3.90
CA TYR A 193 11.24 9.28 -4.13
C TYR A 193 10.66 7.91 -3.73
N GLY A 194 9.88 7.87 -2.66
CA GLY A 194 9.39 6.65 -2.01
C GLY A 194 10.36 6.14 -0.95
N SER A 195 9.82 5.40 0.03
CA SER A 195 10.58 4.75 1.10
C SER A 195 10.11 3.30 1.22
N GLU A 196 9.78 2.80 2.40
CA GLU A 196 9.27 1.45 2.60
C GLU A 196 10.27 0.37 2.13
N TYR A 197 11.58 0.67 2.16
CA TYR A 197 12.66 -0.19 1.70
C TYR A 197 12.55 -0.60 0.24
N TRP A 198 11.88 0.19 -0.61
CA TRP A 198 11.68 -0.16 -2.02
C TRP A 198 13.01 -0.36 -2.76
N THR A 199 14.08 0.34 -2.38
CA THR A 199 15.40 0.20 -3.01
C THR A 199 16.11 -1.10 -2.64
N TYR A 200 15.68 -1.77 -1.56
CA TYR A 200 16.07 -3.13 -1.21
C TYR A 200 15.12 -4.15 -1.87
N LEU A 201 13.81 -3.95 -1.72
CA LEU A 201 12.77 -4.92 -2.11
C LEU A 201 12.55 -5.05 -3.62
N LEU A 202 12.38 -3.91 -4.31
CA LEU A 202 11.95 -3.90 -5.69
C LEU A 202 12.98 -4.52 -6.65
N PRO A 203 14.29 -4.19 -6.56
CA PRO A 203 15.29 -4.78 -7.45
C PRO A 203 15.46 -6.29 -7.29
N GLN A 204 15.15 -6.86 -6.12
CA GLN A 204 15.21 -8.31 -5.92
C GLN A 204 14.08 -9.05 -6.63
N ARG A 205 12.92 -8.41 -6.78
CA ARG A 205 11.76 -8.99 -7.45
C ARG A 205 11.86 -8.86 -8.97
N VAL A 206 12.22 -7.67 -9.47
CA VAL A 206 12.10 -7.34 -10.91
C VAL A 206 13.43 -6.92 -11.56
N GLY A 207 14.55 -7.07 -10.86
CA GLY A 207 15.85 -6.57 -11.28
C GLY A 207 15.95 -5.03 -11.27
N ALA A 208 17.17 -4.51 -11.42
CA ALA A 208 17.39 -3.05 -11.41
C ALA A 208 16.69 -2.32 -12.57
N ALA A 209 16.66 -2.93 -13.76
CA ALA A 209 16.00 -2.35 -14.93
C ALA A 209 14.46 -2.32 -14.77
N GLY A 210 13.87 -3.41 -14.27
CA GLY A 210 12.43 -3.48 -13.97
C GLY A 210 12.04 -2.50 -12.87
N ALA A 211 12.83 -2.40 -11.80
CA ALA A 211 12.62 -1.44 -10.72
C ALA A 211 12.61 0.00 -11.26
N ALA A 212 13.57 0.35 -12.10
CA ALA A 212 13.63 1.66 -12.73
C ALA A 212 12.46 1.90 -13.72
N ALA A 213 11.99 0.87 -14.42
CA ALA A 213 10.83 0.97 -15.31
C ALA A 213 9.54 1.24 -14.53
N ILE A 214 9.30 0.48 -13.45
CA ILE A 214 8.15 0.67 -12.55
C ILE A 214 8.14 2.09 -11.97
N MET A 215 9.27 2.53 -11.39
CA MET A 215 9.38 3.85 -10.77
C MET A 215 9.31 5.02 -11.76
N ARG A 216 9.42 4.76 -13.07
CA ARG A 216 9.20 5.76 -14.13
C ARG A 216 7.77 5.75 -14.65
N ASN A 217 7.08 4.61 -14.63
CA ASN A 217 5.73 4.48 -15.14
C ASN A 217 4.72 5.23 -14.25
N ARG A 218 3.65 5.73 -14.87
CA ARG A 218 2.56 6.47 -14.23
C ARG A 218 1.20 5.79 -14.45
N LEU A 219 1.16 4.71 -15.23
CA LEU A 219 -0.06 3.96 -15.49
C LEU A 219 -0.26 2.86 -14.45
N PRO A 220 -1.52 2.53 -14.14
CA PRO A 220 -1.84 1.40 -13.28
C PRO A 220 -1.32 0.09 -13.88
N LEU A 221 -0.95 -0.83 -13.00
CA LEU A 221 -0.54 -2.19 -13.32
C LEU A 221 -1.62 -3.15 -12.83
N SER A 222 -2.13 -4.03 -13.70
CA SER A 222 -3.05 -5.09 -13.29
C SER A 222 -2.32 -6.16 -12.47
N ALA A 223 -3.05 -6.94 -11.68
CA ALA A 223 -2.48 -8.08 -10.95
C ALA A 223 -1.74 -9.05 -11.88
N ASN A 224 -2.33 -9.37 -13.04
CA ASN A 224 -1.70 -10.24 -14.04
C ASN A 224 -0.43 -9.61 -14.64
N GLY A 225 -0.44 -8.31 -14.94
CA GLY A 225 0.78 -7.62 -15.40
C GLY A 225 1.86 -7.55 -14.33
N ALA A 226 1.48 -7.42 -13.05
CA ALA A 226 2.41 -7.49 -11.92
C ALA A 226 3.02 -8.89 -11.75
N LEU A 227 2.24 -9.95 -11.96
CA LEU A 227 2.73 -11.33 -11.95
C LEU A 227 3.71 -11.57 -13.11
N GLU A 228 3.36 -11.14 -14.33
CA GLU A 228 4.17 -11.34 -15.53
C GLU A 228 5.59 -10.76 -15.40
N ILE A 229 5.72 -9.60 -14.76
CA ILE A 229 7.02 -8.96 -14.52
C ILE A 229 7.72 -9.42 -13.25
N GLY A 230 7.12 -10.33 -12.46
CA GLY A 230 7.67 -10.84 -11.20
C GLY A 230 7.53 -9.91 -9.99
N LEU A 231 6.65 -8.89 -10.06
CA LEU A 231 6.41 -7.98 -8.94
C LEU A 231 5.62 -8.64 -7.80
N ILE A 232 4.69 -9.53 -8.12
CA ILE A 232 3.91 -10.33 -7.15
C ILE A 232 4.07 -11.82 -7.45
N ASP A 233 3.77 -12.66 -6.46
CA ASP A 233 4.08 -14.10 -6.50
C ASP A 233 2.93 -14.95 -7.07
N ALA A 234 1.68 -14.49 -6.95
CA ALA A 234 0.54 -15.20 -7.54
C ALA A 234 -0.68 -14.30 -7.74
N VAL A 235 -1.43 -14.59 -8.81
CA VAL A 235 -2.83 -14.22 -8.97
C VAL A 235 -3.65 -15.49 -8.78
N CYS A 236 -4.42 -15.55 -7.68
CA CYS A 236 -4.96 -16.81 -7.17
C CYS A 236 -6.41 -17.07 -7.58
N ALA A 237 -7.18 -16.02 -7.90
CA ALA A 237 -8.60 -16.14 -8.19
C ALA A 237 -9.10 -15.00 -9.09
N GLU A 238 -10.25 -15.23 -9.75
CA GLU A 238 -10.92 -14.29 -10.66
C GLU A 238 -11.39 -13.00 -9.96
N ASP A 239 -11.87 -13.10 -8.71
CA ASP A 239 -12.38 -11.96 -7.97
C ASP A 239 -12.10 -12.03 -6.46
N ALA A 240 -12.45 -10.95 -5.75
CA ALA A 240 -12.24 -10.83 -4.32
C ALA A 240 -13.00 -11.88 -3.50
N ARG A 241 -14.18 -12.31 -3.94
CA ARG A 241 -15.01 -13.31 -3.24
C ARG A 241 -14.39 -14.70 -3.38
N ALA A 242 -14.04 -15.09 -4.59
CA ALA A 242 -13.35 -16.34 -4.87
C ALA A 242 -12.00 -16.39 -4.13
N PHE A 243 -11.26 -15.28 -4.11
CA PHE A 243 -10.01 -15.17 -3.37
C PHE A 243 -10.21 -15.35 -1.86
N ALA A 244 -11.17 -14.66 -1.26
CA ALA A 244 -11.48 -14.80 0.16
C ALA A 244 -11.90 -16.23 0.53
N ALA A 245 -12.62 -16.93 -0.35
CA ALA A 245 -13.05 -18.31 -0.12
C ALA A 245 -11.88 -19.31 -0.17
N MET A 246 -10.94 -19.15 -1.09
CA MET A 246 -9.82 -20.09 -1.25
C MET A 246 -8.61 -19.80 -0.34
N LEU A 247 -8.48 -18.57 0.15
CA LEU A 247 -7.29 -18.12 0.87
C LEU A 247 -7.00 -18.97 2.13
N PRO A 248 -7.98 -19.37 2.97
CA PRO A 248 -7.72 -20.22 4.12
C PRO A 248 -7.03 -21.54 3.76
N GLU A 249 -7.53 -22.24 2.73
CA GLU A 249 -6.96 -23.51 2.29
C GLU A 249 -5.56 -23.33 1.72
N ARG A 250 -5.34 -22.30 0.89
CA ARG A 250 -4.02 -22.01 0.31
C ARG A 250 -2.98 -21.69 1.37
N VAL A 251 -3.33 -20.89 2.37
CA VAL A 251 -2.41 -20.55 3.46
C VAL A 251 -2.18 -21.75 4.39
N ALA A 252 -3.21 -22.57 4.66
CA ALA A 252 -3.03 -23.81 5.41
C ALA A 252 -2.08 -24.77 4.69
N ALA A 253 -2.19 -24.91 3.37
CA ALA A 253 -1.26 -25.70 2.56
C ALA A 253 0.19 -25.16 2.65
N LEU A 254 0.37 -23.84 2.65
CA LEU A 254 1.68 -23.23 2.88
C LEU A 254 2.22 -23.55 4.28
N ALA A 255 1.38 -23.44 5.31
CA ALA A 255 1.75 -23.71 6.70
C ALA A 255 2.03 -25.20 6.96
N LEU A 256 1.51 -26.12 6.15
CA LEU A 256 1.70 -27.57 6.27
C LEU A 256 2.69 -28.14 5.23
N ALA A 257 3.32 -27.28 4.42
CA ALA A 257 4.24 -27.71 3.39
C ALA A 257 5.43 -28.47 4.00
N GLY A 258 5.81 -29.62 3.41
CA GLY A 258 6.89 -30.46 3.91
C GLY A 258 8.27 -29.80 3.86
N ASP A 259 8.44 -28.79 3.02
CA ASP A 259 9.65 -27.98 2.86
C ASP A 259 9.59 -26.66 3.66
N PHE A 260 8.60 -26.47 4.54
CA PHE A 260 8.40 -25.21 5.26
C PHE A 260 9.64 -24.79 6.07
N ASP A 261 10.23 -25.72 6.84
CA ASP A 261 11.36 -25.39 7.71
C ASP A 261 12.62 -25.05 6.89
N GLU A 262 12.78 -25.67 5.72
CA GLU A 262 13.82 -25.34 4.75
C GLU A 262 13.62 -23.93 4.18
N ARG A 263 12.39 -23.58 3.78
CA ARG A 263 12.05 -22.23 3.30
C ARG A 263 12.32 -21.17 4.35
N LEU A 264 11.97 -21.44 5.60
CA LEU A 264 12.18 -20.52 6.71
C LEU A 264 13.69 -20.35 7.01
N ALA A 265 14.45 -21.44 7.00
CA ALA A 265 15.91 -21.38 7.14
C ALA A 265 16.56 -20.60 5.98
N ALA A 266 16.10 -20.82 4.74
CA ALA A 266 16.58 -20.09 3.57
C ALA A 266 16.25 -18.60 3.63
N LYS A 267 15.06 -18.23 4.13
CA LYS A 267 14.66 -16.84 4.40
C LYS A 267 15.63 -16.17 5.37
N ARG A 268 15.89 -16.79 6.53
CA ARG A 268 16.83 -16.25 7.53
C ARG A 268 18.23 -16.11 6.97
N ALA A 269 18.76 -17.14 6.32
CA ALA A 269 20.09 -17.12 5.73
C ALA A 269 20.22 -16.05 4.63
N ARG A 270 19.18 -15.82 3.81
CA ARG A 270 19.16 -14.72 2.84
C ARG A 270 19.21 -13.37 3.56
N ARG A 271 18.40 -13.19 4.59
CA ARG A 271 18.37 -11.94 5.35
C ARG A 271 19.72 -11.63 5.99
N GLU A 272 20.35 -12.61 6.63
CA GLU A 272 21.70 -12.47 7.20
C GLU A 272 22.73 -12.07 6.13
N ARG A 273 22.71 -12.71 4.95
CA ARG A 273 23.62 -12.38 3.85
C ARG A 273 23.43 -10.96 3.34
N ASP A 274 22.19 -10.55 3.03
CA ASP A 274 22.03 -9.19 2.52
C ASP A 274 22.27 -8.15 3.62
N GLU A 275 22.09 -8.49 4.91
CA GLU A 275 22.35 -7.55 6.01
C GLU A 275 23.84 -7.29 6.16
N ALA A 276 24.65 -8.34 5.98
CA ALA A 276 26.11 -8.23 5.91
C ALA A 276 26.57 -7.44 4.66
N ALA A 277 25.86 -7.56 3.54
CA ALA A 277 26.21 -6.84 2.31
C ALA A 277 25.85 -5.35 2.37
N LYS A 278 24.63 -5.03 2.81
CA LYS A 278 24.16 -3.67 3.09
C LYS A 278 23.01 -3.74 4.11
N PRO A 279 23.19 -3.19 5.32
CA PRO A 279 22.15 -3.20 6.35
C PRO A 279 20.86 -2.52 5.91
N LEU A 280 19.70 -3.03 6.34
CA LEU A 280 18.41 -2.37 6.08
C LEU A 280 18.41 -0.91 6.55
N ALA A 281 19.07 -0.62 7.67
CA ALA A 281 19.24 0.75 8.18
C ALA A 281 19.90 1.70 7.16
N ALA A 282 20.83 1.21 6.33
CA ALA A 282 21.47 2.01 5.30
C ALA A 282 20.52 2.31 4.13
N TYR A 283 19.72 1.32 3.70
CA TYR A 283 18.67 1.54 2.69
C TYR A 283 17.67 2.60 3.15
N ARG A 284 17.15 2.46 4.38
CA ARG A 284 16.24 3.44 4.99
C ARG A 284 16.84 4.84 5.06
N ALA A 285 18.08 4.95 5.53
CA ALA A 285 18.74 6.26 5.65
C ALA A 285 18.87 6.96 4.29
N GLU A 286 19.20 6.23 3.23
CA GLU A 286 19.32 6.77 1.88
C GLU A 286 17.96 7.19 1.30
N GLU A 287 16.91 6.39 1.50
CA GLU A 287 15.54 6.68 1.08
C GLU A 287 15.00 7.91 1.82
N LEU A 288 15.09 7.93 3.15
CA LEU A 288 14.64 9.04 3.99
C LEU A 288 15.42 10.34 3.71
N ALA A 289 16.71 10.27 3.36
CA ALA A 289 17.46 11.45 2.95
C ALA A 289 16.89 12.08 1.66
N ARG A 290 16.29 11.29 0.76
CA ARG A 290 15.62 11.81 -0.43
C ARG A 290 14.20 12.27 -0.12
N MET A 291 13.45 11.53 0.70
CA MET A 291 12.12 11.94 1.16
C MET A 291 12.16 13.27 1.93
N ARG A 292 13.17 13.48 2.79
CA ARG A 292 13.41 14.76 3.48
C ARG A 292 13.59 15.92 2.49
N ARG A 293 14.27 15.70 1.36
CA ARG A 293 14.38 16.73 0.30
C ARG A 293 13.03 16.98 -0.38
N ASN A 294 12.19 15.96 -0.54
CA ASN A 294 10.84 16.16 -1.08
C ASN A 294 9.92 16.94 -0.12
N PHE A 295 10.11 16.81 1.19
CA PHE A 295 9.25 17.46 2.20
C PHE A 295 9.73 18.82 2.69
N TYR A 296 11.04 19.08 2.71
CA TYR A 296 11.60 20.35 3.21
C TYR A 296 12.46 21.08 2.17
N GLY A 297 12.68 20.48 1.00
CA GLY A 297 13.44 21.13 -0.06
C GLY A 297 12.70 22.33 -0.64
N PHE A 298 13.43 23.13 -1.41
CA PHE A 298 12.87 24.31 -2.07
C PHE A 298 11.79 23.97 -3.11
N ASP A 299 11.84 22.78 -3.73
CA ASP A 299 10.86 22.32 -4.71
C ASP A 299 9.53 21.93 -4.02
N PRO A 300 8.43 22.67 -4.24
CA PRO A 300 7.16 22.43 -3.55
C PRO A 300 6.30 21.37 -4.23
N SER A 301 6.81 20.65 -5.24
CA SER A 301 6.04 19.72 -6.10
C SER A 301 5.18 18.73 -5.30
N TYR A 302 5.71 18.18 -4.20
CA TYR A 302 4.96 17.30 -3.31
C TYR A 302 3.76 18.02 -2.65
N HIS A 303 3.99 19.18 -2.04
CA HIS A 303 2.96 19.93 -1.34
C HIS A 303 1.86 20.41 -2.28
N VAL A 304 2.21 20.89 -3.47
CA VAL A 304 1.25 21.28 -4.50
C VAL A 304 0.39 20.09 -4.95
N ALA A 305 1.02 18.94 -5.22
CA ALA A 305 0.30 17.74 -5.62
C ALA A 305 -0.63 17.22 -4.52
N ARG A 306 -0.18 17.24 -3.25
CA ARG A 306 -1.01 16.86 -2.10
C ARG A 306 -2.22 17.79 -1.95
N TYR A 307 -2.03 19.10 -1.99
CA TYR A 307 -3.13 20.06 -1.91
C TYR A 307 -4.18 19.80 -3.01
N HIS A 308 -3.74 19.64 -4.27
CA HIS A 308 -4.65 19.31 -5.38
C HIS A 308 -5.41 18.00 -5.17
N PHE A 309 -4.72 16.97 -4.66
CA PHE A 309 -5.31 15.66 -4.40
C PHE A 309 -6.38 15.74 -3.30
N VAL A 310 -6.06 16.34 -2.15
CA VAL A 310 -6.95 16.39 -0.99
C VAL A 310 -8.18 17.28 -1.28
N GLN A 311 -7.96 18.43 -1.93
CA GLN A 311 -9.02 19.37 -2.28
C GLN A 311 -9.84 18.96 -3.50
N LYS A 312 -9.39 17.91 -4.21
CA LYS A 312 -9.99 17.42 -5.45
C LYS A 312 -10.16 18.54 -6.47
N ILE A 313 -9.07 19.27 -6.70
CA ILE A 313 -9.06 20.39 -7.64
C ILE A 313 -9.35 19.85 -9.05
N PRO A 314 -10.36 20.38 -9.76
CA PRO A 314 -10.65 19.94 -11.13
C PRO A 314 -9.46 20.17 -12.06
N HIS A 315 -9.19 19.19 -12.93
CA HIS A 315 -8.18 19.36 -13.96
C HIS A 315 -8.68 20.27 -15.09
N ALA A 316 -7.90 21.27 -15.47
CA ALA A 316 -8.21 22.13 -16.62
C ALA A 316 -8.09 21.40 -17.98
N TRP A 317 -7.33 20.31 -18.04
CA TRP A 317 -7.16 19.47 -19.22
C TRP A 317 -6.72 18.05 -18.83
N THR A 318 -6.93 17.09 -19.74
CA THR A 318 -6.38 15.74 -19.60
C THR A 318 -4.85 15.75 -19.79
N PRO A 319 -4.05 15.29 -18.82
CA PRO A 319 -2.59 15.22 -18.95
C PRO A 319 -2.13 14.33 -20.11
N ARG A 320 -1.00 14.66 -20.74
CA ARG A 320 -0.50 13.96 -21.96
C ARG A 320 -0.28 12.45 -21.77
N HIS A 321 0.17 12.02 -20.59
CA HIS A 321 0.34 10.61 -20.27
C HIS A 321 -0.97 9.79 -20.28
N LEU A 322 -2.14 10.45 -20.24
CA LEU A 322 -3.47 9.84 -20.42
C LEU A 322 -4.08 10.15 -21.79
N ALA A 323 -3.56 11.15 -22.50
CA ALA A 323 -4.09 11.64 -23.76
C ALA A 323 -3.03 11.52 -24.87
N PRO A 324 -2.77 10.31 -25.41
CA PRO A 324 -1.75 10.10 -26.45
C PRO A 324 -1.94 10.99 -27.68
N HIS A 325 -3.18 11.36 -28.00
CA HIS A 325 -3.52 12.31 -29.08
C HIS A 325 -2.97 13.73 -28.88
N ARG A 326 -2.36 14.04 -27.72
CA ARG A 326 -1.74 15.34 -27.37
C ARG A 326 -0.22 15.29 -27.32
N GLU A 327 0.40 14.16 -27.62
CA GLU A 327 1.85 14.05 -27.71
C GLU A 327 2.37 14.79 -28.97
N PRO A 328 3.44 15.61 -28.85
CA PRO A 328 4.01 16.28 -30.01
C PRO A 328 4.53 15.26 -31.05
N GLY A 329 4.01 15.32 -32.28
CA GLY A 329 4.41 14.40 -33.38
C GLY A 329 3.40 13.30 -33.73
N GLY A 330 2.14 13.45 -33.32
CA GLY A 330 1.04 12.50 -33.49
C GLY A 330 1.17 11.52 -34.67
N ALA A 331 1.45 10.27 -34.36
CA ALA A 331 1.12 9.17 -35.25
C ALA A 331 -0.42 9.07 -35.30
N HIS A 332 -1.00 9.44 -36.43
CA HIS A 332 -2.28 8.88 -36.86
C HIS A 332 -2.07 7.37 -36.96
N GLY A 333 -2.45 6.64 -35.91
CA GLY A 333 -2.46 5.19 -35.91
C GLY A 333 -3.44 4.69 -36.96
N THR A 334 -2.92 4.28 -38.11
CA THR A 334 -3.56 3.29 -38.97
C THR A 334 -3.79 2.04 -38.14
N SER A 335 -5.05 1.70 -37.91
CA SER A 335 -5.45 0.39 -37.43
C SER A 335 -5.11 -0.66 -38.49
N ALA A 336 -3.95 -1.29 -38.39
CA ALA A 336 -3.73 -2.57 -39.04
C ALA A 336 -4.23 -3.65 -38.07
N GLY A 337 -5.41 -4.18 -38.38
CA GLY A 337 -5.95 -5.34 -37.69
C GLY A 337 -5.01 -6.53 -37.87
N ALA A 338 -4.61 -7.14 -36.76
CA ALA A 338 -4.09 -8.50 -36.77
C ALA A 338 -5.29 -9.44 -36.86
N ASP A 339 -5.76 -9.66 -38.09
CA ASP A 339 -6.71 -10.71 -38.41
C ASP A 339 -5.95 -12.05 -38.32
N SER A 340 -6.22 -12.81 -37.26
CA SER A 340 -5.65 -14.14 -37.07
C SER A 340 -6.53 -15.18 -37.76
N THR A 341 -6.37 -15.29 -39.07
CA THR A 341 -6.79 -16.47 -39.82
C THR A 341 -5.59 -17.01 -40.60
N ASN A 342 -5.02 -18.13 -40.16
CA ASN A 342 -5.23 -19.40 -40.88
C ASN A 342 -4.56 -20.56 -40.13
N ARG A 343 -5.35 -21.59 -39.85
CA ARG A 343 -4.92 -22.91 -39.41
C ARG A 343 -5.29 -23.87 -40.54
N LYS A 344 -4.33 -24.74 -40.94
CA LYS A 344 -4.38 -25.95 -41.80
C LYS A 344 -3.33 -25.82 -42.94
N ALA A 345 -2.22 -26.54 -42.91
CA ALA A 345 -2.07 -27.99 -43.12
C ALA A 345 -2.73 -28.46 -44.44
N ASP A 346 -1.93 -28.66 -45.49
CA ASP A 346 -1.95 -29.91 -46.26
C ASP A 346 -0.80 -30.03 -47.29
N THR A 347 -0.02 -31.10 -47.12
CA THR A 347 0.53 -32.09 -48.08
C THR A 347 1.28 -31.73 -49.38
N ALA A 348 2.38 -32.48 -49.58
CA ALA A 348 3.06 -32.90 -50.82
C ALA A 348 3.67 -31.79 -51.71
N ALA A 349 4.91 -31.86 -52.22
CA ALA A 349 5.78 -32.98 -52.56
C ALA A 349 7.26 -32.57 -52.44
#